data_AF-A0A519ZU26-F1
#
_entry.id   AF-A0A519ZU26-F1
#
_cell.length_a   1.000
_cell.length_b   1.000
_cell.length_c   1.000
_cell.angle_alpha   90.00
_cell.angle_beta   90.00
_cell.angle_gamma   90.00
#
_symmetry.space_group_name_H-M   'P 1'
#
loop_
_entity.id
_entity.type
_entity.pdbx_description
1 polymer ?
#
loop_
_entity_poly.entity_id
_entity_poly.type
_entity_poly.pdbx_seq_one_letter_code
_entity_poly.pdbx_strand_id
1 'polypeptide(L)'
;MLNRLSPPPTHPLTTIVLPTPTVQHLPNGARLHLLANDAQPVLRLQVVLPAGKRQEPLPGLSQLTARMLTEGTATRTARQVADMVAFYGASLDCEAGPDRATLTLYCLARHLPTLLPLVAEVLAAPTFPAEEMRQMQTRISQNMRVERQKIGYRASEEMNRQLFGEDSAYGKPFD
;
A
#
# COMPACT_ATOMS: atom_id res chain seq x y z
N MET A 1 -11.08 18.82 40.66
CA MET A 1 -10.45 19.33 39.43
C MET A 1 -9.10 18.64 39.27
N LEU A 2 -8.78 18.11 38.09
CA LEU A 2 -7.45 17.54 37.83
C LEU A 2 -6.38 18.64 37.91
N ASN A 3 -5.32 18.42 38.68
CA ASN A 3 -4.17 19.33 38.70
C ASN A 3 -3.37 19.16 37.42
N ARG A 4 -3.41 20.17 36.53
CA ARG A 4 -2.73 20.16 35.23
C ARG A 4 -1.27 20.62 35.29
N LEU A 5 -0.78 21.02 36.47
CA LEU A 5 0.62 21.42 36.68
C LEU A 5 1.53 20.25 37.08
N SER A 6 0.95 19.12 37.51
CA SER A 6 1.69 17.90 37.81
C SER A 6 1.60 16.93 36.63
N PRO A 7 2.74 16.44 36.09
CA PRO A 7 2.72 15.42 35.06
C PRO A 7 2.04 14.15 35.60
N PRO A 8 1.27 13.42 34.78
CA PRO A 8 0.70 12.15 35.18
C PRO A 8 1.82 11.17 35.55
N PRO A 9 1.59 10.27 36.53
CA PRO A 9 2.58 9.27 36.90
C PRO A 9 2.92 8.40 35.70
N THR A 10 4.21 8.26 35.40
CA THR A 10 4.68 7.32 34.37
C THR A 10 4.66 5.92 34.94
N HIS A 11 4.23 4.95 34.14
CA HIS A 11 4.34 3.54 34.47
C HIS A 11 5.30 2.94 33.44
N PRO A 12 6.36 2.24 33.85
CA PRO A 12 7.22 1.55 32.90
C PRO A 12 6.34 0.59 32.10
N LEU A 13 6.59 0.50 30.79
CA LEU A 13 5.88 -0.45 29.95
C LEU A 13 6.14 -1.85 30.50
N THR A 14 5.10 -2.47 31.05
CA THR A 14 5.10 -3.91 31.36
C THR A 14 5.30 -4.71 30.07
N THR A 15 5.78 -5.96 30.21
CA THR A 15 6.05 -6.89 29.10
C THR A 15 4.96 -6.84 28.03
N ILE A 16 5.35 -6.39 26.83
CA ILE A 16 4.47 -6.37 25.66
C ILE A 16 4.49 -7.77 25.05
N VAL A 17 3.34 -8.45 25.03
CA VAL A 17 3.19 -9.72 24.33
C VAL A 17 2.74 -9.43 22.91
N LEU A 18 3.60 -9.70 21.94
CA LEU A 18 3.26 -9.56 20.52
C LEU A 18 2.56 -10.84 20.03
N PRO A 19 1.49 -10.72 19.23
CA PRO A 19 0.83 -11.88 18.66
C PRO A 19 1.75 -12.57 17.66
N THR A 20 1.87 -13.89 17.76
CA THR A 20 2.60 -14.71 16.79
C THR A 20 1.66 -15.11 15.66
N PRO A 21 2.03 -14.90 14.38
CA PRO A 21 1.18 -15.29 13.26
C PRO A 21 1.15 -16.79 13.08
N THR A 22 -0.04 -17.34 12.81
CA THR A 22 -0.17 -18.70 12.27
C THR A 22 0.21 -18.66 10.78
N VAL A 23 1.12 -19.52 10.36
CA VAL A 23 1.59 -19.56 8.96
C VAL A 23 1.04 -20.79 8.27
N GLN A 24 0.34 -20.59 7.15
CA GLN A 24 -0.14 -21.64 6.27
C GLN A 24 0.54 -21.56 4.91
N HIS A 25 0.78 -22.72 4.28
CA HIS A 25 1.33 -22.80 2.93
C HIS A 25 0.18 -23.06 1.95
N LEU A 26 0.04 -22.18 0.96
CA LEU A 26 -0.94 -22.31 -0.09
C LEU A 26 -0.41 -23.23 -1.21
N PRO A 27 -1.29 -23.87 -2.01
CA PRO A 27 -0.87 -24.79 -3.08
C PRO A 27 0.03 -24.15 -4.15
N ASN A 28 -0.06 -22.83 -4.34
CA ASN A 28 0.77 -22.06 -5.27
C ASN A 28 2.14 -21.66 -4.69
N GLY A 29 2.50 -22.15 -3.50
CA GLY A 29 3.76 -21.84 -2.82
C GLY A 29 3.76 -20.53 -2.02
N ALA A 30 2.68 -19.76 -2.04
CA ALA A 30 2.57 -18.55 -1.22
C ALA A 30 2.37 -18.91 0.26
N ARG A 31 2.87 -18.03 1.15
CA ARG A 31 2.66 -18.14 2.60
C ARG A 31 1.54 -17.21 3.04
N LEU A 32 0.55 -17.75 3.73
CA LEU A 32 -0.53 -17.01 4.36
C LEU A 32 -0.22 -16.83 5.84
N HIS A 33 0.05 -15.60 6.26
CA HIS A 33 0.27 -15.23 7.65
C HIS A 33 -1.03 -14.71 8.25
N LEU A 34 -1.54 -15.39 9.28
CA LEU A 34 -2.80 -15.06 9.96
C LEU A 34 -2.51 -14.53 11.36
N LEU A 35 -2.95 -13.30 11.62
CA LEU A 35 -2.96 -12.70 12.95
C LEU A 35 -4.42 -12.50 13.35
N ALA A 36 -4.94 -13.40 14.18
CA ALA A 36 -6.30 -13.31 14.68
C ALA A 36 -6.40 -12.23 15.77
N ASN A 37 -7.44 -11.42 15.70
CA ASN A 37 -7.78 -10.44 16.72
C ASN A 37 -9.31 -10.30 16.78
N ASP A 38 -9.90 -10.71 17.90
CA ASP A 38 -11.35 -10.73 18.10
C ASP A 38 -11.90 -9.42 18.68
N ALA A 39 -11.06 -8.40 18.86
CA ALA A 39 -11.47 -7.12 19.45
C ALA A 39 -12.47 -6.34 18.56
N GLN A 40 -12.39 -6.50 17.23
CA GLN A 40 -13.24 -5.79 16.28
C GLN A 40 -13.52 -6.66 15.04
N PRO A 41 -14.73 -6.58 14.45
CA PRO A 41 -15.12 -7.37 13.26
C PRO A 41 -14.57 -6.75 11.96
N VAL A 42 -13.34 -6.26 11.98
CA VAL A 42 -12.62 -5.67 10.85
C VAL A 42 -11.49 -6.60 10.41
N LEU A 43 -11.12 -6.52 9.15
CA LEU A 43 -10.07 -7.34 8.57
C LEU A 43 -9.18 -6.48 7.68
N ARG A 44 -7.87 -6.72 7.79
CA ARG A 44 -6.86 -6.21 6.87
C ARG A 44 -6.25 -7.38 6.11
N LEU A 45 -6.48 -7.43 4.80
CA LEU A 45 -5.81 -8.35 3.90
C LEU A 45 -4.67 -7.61 3.20
N GLN A 46 -3.47 -8.20 3.20
CA GLN A 46 -2.33 -7.67 2.47
C GLN A 46 -1.76 -8.75 1.55
N VAL A 47 -1.67 -8.42 0.26
CA VAL A 47 -0.95 -9.23 -0.73
C VAL A 47 0.38 -8.56 -0.99
N VAL A 48 1.46 -9.20 -0.56
CA VAL A 48 2.83 -8.67 -0.67
C VAL A 48 3.56 -9.38 -1.80
N LEU A 49 4.00 -8.62 -2.80
CA LEU A 49 4.66 -9.13 -4.00
C LEU A 49 6.14 -8.72 -4.01
N PRO A 50 7.07 -9.62 -4.41
CA PRO A 50 8.44 -9.22 -4.72
C PRO A 50 8.39 -8.37 -5.98
N ALA A 51 8.48 -7.05 -5.81
CA ALA A 51 8.28 -6.04 -6.84
C ALA A 51 8.98 -4.75 -6.40
N GLY A 52 8.54 -3.59 -6.88
CA GLY A 52 9.08 -2.30 -6.44
C GLY A 52 10.29 -1.84 -7.25
N LYS A 53 10.91 -0.76 -6.79
CA LYS A 53 11.96 -0.04 -7.54
C LYS A 53 13.20 -0.88 -7.85
N ARG A 54 13.52 -1.85 -7.00
CA ARG A 54 14.65 -2.76 -7.23
C ARG A 54 14.48 -3.61 -8.49
N GLN A 55 13.24 -3.87 -8.90
CA GLN A 55 12.90 -4.73 -10.03
C GLN A 55 12.37 -3.94 -11.24
N GLU A 56 12.33 -2.61 -11.18
CA GLU A 56 11.76 -1.81 -12.26
C GLU A 56 12.76 -1.59 -13.40
N PRO A 57 12.39 -1.92 -14.66
CA PRO A 57 13.24 -1.65 -15.82
C PRO A 57 13.29 -0.16 -16.18
N LEU A 58 12.27 0.59 -15.79
CA LEU A 58 12.13 2.03 -16.03
C LEU A 58 11.78 2.72 -14.71
N PRO A 59 12.37 3.88 -14.40
CA PRO A 59 12.02 4.64 -13.20
C PRO A 59 10.53 4.95 -13.13
N GLY A 60 9.94 4.79 -11.95
CA GLY A 60 8.53 5.10 -11.68
C GLY A 60 7.54 4.04 -12.21
N LEU A 61 8.00 3.03 -12.96
CA LEU A 61 7.11 1.99 -13.49
C LEU A 61 6.43 1.22 -12.35
N SER A 62 7.16 0.86 -11.31
CA SER A 62 6.60 0.10 -10.19
C SER A 62 5.47 0.86 -9.48
N GLN A 63 5.65 2.18 -9.28
CA GLN A 63 4.65 3.04 -8.67
C GLN A 63 3.43 3.23 -9.58
N LEU A 64 3.65 3.51 -10.86
CA LEU A 64 2.57 3.68 -11.83
C LEU A 64 1.76 2.39 -11.98
N THR A 65 2.42 1.24 -12.09
CA THR A 65 1.74 -0.06 -12.15
C THR A 65 0.86 -0.29 -10.92
N ALA A 66 1.40 -0.07 -9.71
CA ALA A 66 0.63 -0.24 -8.47
C ALA A 66 -0.62 0.64 -8.45
N ARG A 67 -0.48 1.93 -8.76
CA ARG A 67 -1.62 2.87 -8.82
C ARG A 67 -2.65 2.50 -9.87
N MET A 68 -2.21 1.95 -11.00
CA MET A 68 -3.10 1.59 -12.10
C MET A 68 -3.87 0.28 -11.89
N LEU A 69 -3.48 -0.57 -10.95
CA LEU A 69 -4.17 -1.85 -10.71
C LEU A 69 -5.67 -1.65 -10.44
N THR A 70 -6.04 -0.59 -9.73
CA THR A 70 -7.43 -0.27 -9.39
C THR A 70 -8.15 0.57 -10.43
N GLU A 71 -7.47 1.00 -11.50
CA GLU A 71 -8.02 1.91 -12.53
C GLU A 71 -8.73 1.17 -13.67
N GLY A 72 -8.80 -0.15 -13.62
CA GLY A 72 -9.56 -0.92 -14.58
C GLY A 72 -9.13 -2.37 -14.64
N THR A 73 -10.11 -3.23 -14.87
CA THR A 73 -9.96 -4.67 -14.99
C THR A 73 -10.66 -5.16 -16.25
N ALA A 74 -10.52 -6.44 -16.56
CA ALA A 74 -11.21 -7.04 -17.71
C ALA A 74 -12.74 -6.94 -17.63
N THR A 75 -13.31 -6.88 -16.42
CA THR A 75 -14.79 -6.86 -16.25
C THR A 75 -15.33 -5.58 -15.62
N ARG A 76 -14.48 -4.73 -15.04
CA ARG A 76 -14.89 -3.51 -14.33
C ARG A 76 -14.04 -2.30 -14.70
N THR A 77 -14.69 -1.15 -14.84
CA THR A 77 -14.01 0.15 -14.95
C THR A 77 -13.47 0.62 -13.59
N ALA A 78 -12.54 1.60 -13.58
CA ALA A 78 -12.06 2.25 -12.35
C ALA A 78 -13.22 2.64 -11.41
N ARG A 79 -14.23 3.30 -11.98
CA ARG A 79 -15.42 3.73 -11.24
C ARG A 79 -16.17 2.57 -10.61
N GLN A 80 -16.37 1.47 -11.35
CA GLN A 80 -17.08 0.31 -10.81
C GLN A 80 -16.30 -0.38 -9.69
N VAL A 81 -14.98 -0.43 -9.78
CA VAL A 81 -14.11 -0.92 -8.70
C VAL A 81 -14.27 -0.03 -7.47
N ALA A 82 -14.15 1.29 -7.63
CA ALA A 82 -14.28 2.25 -6.54
C ALA A 82 -15.68 2.22 -5.89
N ASP A 83 -16.75 2.23 -6.70
CA ASP A 83 -18.14 2.19 -6.22
C ASP A 83 -18.42 0.90 -5.44
N MET A 84 -17.90 -0.26 -5.89
CA MET A 84 -18.03 -1.53 -5.18
C MET A 84 -17.31 -1.51 -3.82
N VAL A 85 -16.06 -1.02 -3.78
CA VAL A 85 -15.29 -0.92 -2.53
C VAL A 85 -15.99 0.04 -1.54
N ALA A 86 -16.44 1.19 -2.02
CA ALA A 86 -17.13 2.19 -1.21
C ALA A 86 -18.48 1.68 -0.66
N PHE A 87 -19.25 0.94 -1.48
CA PHE A 87 -20.54 0.37 -1.07
C PHE A 87 -20.44 -0.52 0.18
N TYR A 88 -19.35 -1.28 0.30
CA TYR A 88 -19.10 -2.13 1.47
C TYR A 88 -18.37 -1.42 2.63
N GLY A 89 -18.14 -0.10 2.51
CA GLY A 89 -17.38 0.68 3.48
C GLY A 89 -15.93 0.19 3.62
N ALA A 90 -15.36 -0.34 2.53
CA ALA A 90 -14.01 -0.86 2.48
C ALA A 90 -13.04 0.18 1.90
N SER A 91 -11.74 -0.08 2.01
CA SER A 91 -10.70 0.60 1.25
C SER A 91 -9.78 -0.41 0.59
N LEU A 92 -9.41 -0.14 -0.66
CA LEU A 92 -8.50 -0.96 -1.46
C LEU A 92 -7.45 -0.03 -2.05
N ASP A 93 -6.18 -0.30 -1.77
CA ASP A 93 -5.08 0.53 -2.25
C ASP A 93 -3.85 -0.35 -2.54
N CYS A 94 -3.03 0.07 -3.51
CA CYS A 94 -1.77 -0.61 -3.82
C CYS A 94 -0.60 0.37 -3.83
N GLU A 95 0.40 0.05 -3.01
CA GLU A 95 1.62 0.84 -2.89
C GLU A 95 2.83 0.04 -3.36
N ALA A 96 3.75 0.69 -4.06
CA ALA A 96 5.06 0.15 -4.40
C ALA A 96 6.15 0.86 -3.59
N GLY A 97 7.00 0.07 -2.94
CA GLY A 97 8.20 0.53 -2.25
C GLY A 97 9.49 0.11 -2.98
N PRO A 98 10.65 0.16 -2.30
CA PRO A 98 11.92 -0.24 -2.89
C PRO A 98 11.99 -1.72 -3.27
N ASP A 99 11.48 -2.63 -2.42
CA ASP A 99 11.66 -4.08 -2.58
C ASP A 99 10.35 -4.88 -2.76
N ARG A 100 9.20 -4.22 -2.58
CA ARG A 100 7.91 -4.88 -2.60
C ARG A 100 6.81 -3.95 -3.08
N ALA A 101 5.78 -4.54 -3.66
CA ALA A 101 4.48 -3.91 -3.81
C ALA A 101 3.48 -4.59 -2.88
N THR A 102 2.57 -3.83 -2.29
CA THR A 102 1.56 -4.33 -1.36
C THR A 102 0.19 -3.83 -1.77
N LEU A 103 -0.70 -4.76 -2.13
CA LEU A 103 -2.13 -4.47 -2.26
C LEU A 103 -2.78 -4.71 -0.90
N THR A 104 -3.43 -3.69 -0.36
CA THR A 104 -4.08 -3.73 0.95
C THR A 104 -5.58 -3.52 0.80
N LEU A 105 -6.36 -4.45 1.35
CA LEU A 105 -7.80 -4.32 1.53
C LEU A 105 -8.10 -4.18 3.02
N TYR A 106 -8.84 -3.14 3.39
CA TYR A 106 -9.50 -3.03 4.69
C TYR A 106 -11.00 -3.15 4.51
N CYS A 107 -11.64 -4.04 5.27
CA CYS A 107 -13.10 -4.18 5.22
C CYS A 107 -13.65 -4.78 6.54
N LEU A 108 -14.97 -4.85 6.65
CA LEU A 108 -15.61 -5.67 7.67
C LEU A 108 -15.41 -7.14 7.33
N ALA A 109 -15.11 -7.98 8.33
CA ALA A 109 -14.76 -9.39 8.13
C ALA A 109 -15.85 -10.16 7.36
N ARG A 110 -17.13 -9.86 7.61
CA ARG A 110 -18.28 -10.45 6.92
C ARG A 110 -18.33 -10.19 5.40
N HIS A 111 -17.69 -9.12 4.93
CA HIS A 111 -17.68 -8.72 3.52
C HIS A 111 -16.48 -9.26 2.75
N LEU A 112 -15.52 -9.91 3.43
CA LEU A 112 -14.35 -10.49 2.79
C LEU A 112 -14.73 -11.49 1.67
N PRO A 113 -15.69 -12.42 1.84
CA PRO A 113 -16.07 -13.34 0.76
C PRO A 113 -16.55 -12.63 -0.51
N THR A 114 -17.14 -11.44 -0.37
CA THR A 114 -17.64 -10.64 -1.50
C THR A 114 -16.54 -9.79 -2.14
N LEU A 115 -15.60 -9.26 -1.37
CA LEU A 115 -14.54 -8.37 -1.86
C LEU A 115 -13.26 -9.12 -2.28
N LEU A 116 -13.02 -10.33 -1.78
CA LEU A 116 -11.85 -11.12 -2.14
C LEU A 116 -11.76 -11.44 -3.65
N PRO A 117 -12.87 -11.76 -4.35
CA PRO A 117 -12.83 -11.90 -5.81
C PRO A 117 -12.37 -10.63 -6.55
N LEU A 118 -12.72 -9.44 -6.04
CA LEU A 118 -12.27 -8.17 -6.61
C LEU A 118 -10.76 -7.98 -6.44
N VAL A 119 -10.21 -8.36 -5.27
CA VAL A 119 -8.75 -8.36 -5.03
C VAL A 119 -8.04 -9.26 -6.05
N ALA A 120 -8.57 -10.47 -6.28
CA ALA A 120 -8.01 -11.40 -7.27
C ALA A 120 -8.08 -10.83 -8.70
N GLU A 121 -9.19 -10.22 -9.07
CA GLU A 121 -9.38 -9.61 -10.39
C GLU A 121 -8.42 -8.46 -10.65
N VAL A 122 -8.29 -7.53 -9.69
CA VAL A 122 -7.37 -6.38 -9.76
C VAL A 122 -5.91 -6.81 -9.92
N LEU A 123 -5.52 -7.94 -9.32
CA LEU A 123 -4.17 -8.49 -9.46
C LEU A 123 -3.95 -9.27 -10.76
N ALA A 124 -4.94 -10.05 -11.20
CA ALA A 124 -4.76 -11.02 -12.28
C ALA A 124 -5.16 -10.50 -13.66
N ALA A 125 -6.09 -9.54 -13.73
CA ALA A 125 -6.63 -9.04 -14.99
C ALA A 125 -6.78 -7.51 -15.07
N PRO A 126 -5.76 -6.71 -14.69
CA PRO A 126 -5.78 -5.26 -14.91
C PRO A 126 -5.69 -4.92 -16.41
N THR A 127 -6.47 -3.95 -16.86
CA THR A 127 -6.52 -3.54 -18.28
C THR A 127 -5.67 -2.32 -18.61
N PHE A 128 -5.17 -1.60 -17.60
CA PHE A 128 -4.37 -0.37 -17.72
C PHE A 128 -4.95 0.62 -18.76
N PRO A 129 -6.19 1.12 -18.59
CA PRO A 129 -6.83 1.97 -19.59
C PRO A 129 -5.98 3.20 -19.94
N ALA A 130 -5.79 3.47 -21.24
CA ALA A 130 -4.88 4.51 -21.71
C ALA A 130 -5.26 5.92 -21.25
N GLU A 131 -6.56 6.21 -21.12
CA GLU A 131 -7.05 7.49 -20.59
C GLU A 131 -6.69 7.65 -19.11
N GLU A 132 -7.02 6.64 -18.28
CA GLU A 132 -6.69 6.64 -16.85
C GLU A 132 -5.17 6.72 -16.62
N MET A 133 -4.39 6.04 -17.46
CA MET A 133 -2.92 6.11 -17.42
C MET A 133 -2.41 7.53 -17.66
N ARG A 134 -2.93 8.24 -18.66
CA ARG A 134 -2.53 9.64 -18.93
C ARG A 134 -2.91 10.57 -17.78
N GLN A 135 -4.10 10.40 -17.23
CA GLN A 135 -4.54 11.19 -16.07
C GLN A 135 -3.68 10.91 -14.84
N MET A 136 -3.35 9.64 -14.60
CA MET A 136 -2.49 9.22 -13.49
C MET A 136 -1.08 9.81 -13.61
N GLN A 137 -0.45 9.73 -14.79
CA GLN A 137 0.85 10.35 -15.04
C GLN A 137 0.84 11.86 -14.77
N THR A 138 -0.24 12.54 -15.18
CA THR A 138 -0.41 13.98 -14.95
C THR A 138 -0.51 14.28 -13.45
N ARG A 139 -1.31 13.50 -12.71
CA ARG A 139 -1.49 13.63 -11.27
C ARG A 139 -0.19 13.38 -10.50
N ILE A 140 0.53 12.32 -10.84
CA ILE A 140 1.81 11.98 -10.22
C ILE A 140 2.83 13.11 -10.46
N SER A 141 2.97 13.58 -11.70
CA SER A 141 3.87 14.68 -12.06
C SER A 141 3.56 15.98 -11.31
N GLN A 142 2.27 16.33 -11.20
CA GLN A 142 1.83 17.50 -10.43
C GLN A 142 2.13 17.35 -8.94
N ASN A 143 1.85 16.18 -8.36
CA ASN A 143 2.13 15.89 -6.96
C ASN A 143 3.63 15.99 -6.68
N MET A 144 4.48 15.40 -7.52
CA MET A 144 5.93 15.51 -7.39
C MET A 144 6.42 16.95 -7.43
N ARG A 145 5.85 17.78 -8.32
CA ARG A 145 6.19 19.20 -8.39
C ARG A 145 5.88 19.93 -7.08
N VAL A 146 4.77 19.60 -6.44
CA VAL A 146 4.38 20.15 -5.13
C VAL A 146 5.29 19.62 -4.02
N GLU A 147 5.57 18.32 -3.98
CA GLU A 147 6.44 17.72 -2.96
C GLU A 147 7.86 18.29 -3.01
N ARG A 148 8.42 18.51 -4.21
CA ARG A 148 9.75 19.11 -4.38
C ARG A 148 9.84 20.58 -3.97
N GLN A 149 8.74 21.27 -3.69
CA GLN A 149 8.78 22.60 -3.08
C GLN A 149 9.11 22.53 -1.57
N LYS A 150 8.91 21.36 -0.94
CA LYS A 150 9.18 21.16 0.48
C LYS A 150 10.67 20.89 0.70
N ILE A 151 11.28 21.69 1.57
CA ILE A 151 12.72 21.56 1.90
C ILE A 151 13.04 20.17 2.46
N GLY A 152 12.19 19.64 3.34
CA GLY A 152 12.38 18.31 3.93
C GLY A 152 12.36 17.17 2.91
N TYR A 153 11.55 17.30 1.85
CA TYR A 153 11.50 16.31 0.76
C TYR A 153 12.82 16.31 -0.01
N ARG A 154 13.29 17.50 -0.43
CA ARG A 154 14.58 17.66 -1.13
C ARG A 154 15.77 17.20 -0.30
N ALA A 155 15.77 17.50 1.00
CA ALA A 155 16.82 17.05 1.91
C ALA A 155 16.85 15.51 2.05
N SER A 156 15.68 14.88 2.09
CA SER A 156 15.57 13.41 2.15
C SER A 156 16.03 12.75 0.85
N GLU A 157 15.66 13.31 -0.31
CA GLU A 157 16.17 12.83 -1.61
C GLU A 157 17.70 12.90 -1.68
N GLU A 158 18.28 14.05 -1.31
CA GLU A 158 19.74 14.24 -1.34
C GLU A 158 20.46 13.34 -0.33
N MET A 159 19.93 13.21 0.88
CA MET A 159 20.49 12.32 1.89
C MET A 159 20.48 10.86 1.42
N ASN A 160 19.36 10.40 0.87
CA ASN A 160 19.26 9.03 0.34
C ASN A 160 20.23 8.79 -0.81
N ARG A 161 20.38 9.77 -1.71
CA ARG A 161 21.34 9.73 -2.82
C ARG A 161 22.77 9.57 -2.31
N GLN A 162 23.17 10.33 -1.28
CA GLN A 162 24.50 10.24 -0.69
C GLN A 162 24.74 8.95 0.10
N LEU A 163 23.72 8.44 0.80
CA LEU A 163 23.84 7.23 1.63
C LEU A 163 23.86 5.94 0.80
N PHE A 164 23.03 5.85 -0.24
CA PHE A 164 22.80 4.60 -0.97
C PHE A 164 23.37 4.60 -2.39
N GLY A 165 23.76 5.75 -2.93
CA GLY A 165 24.23 5.90 -4.31
C GLY A 165 23.10 5.93 -5.35
N GLU A 166 23.37 6.56 -6.50
CA GLU A 166 22.38 6.78 -7.56
C GLU A 166 21.92 5.50 -8.27
N ASP A 167 22.73 4.44 -8.21
CA ASP A 167 22.42 3.14 -8.80
C ASP A 167 21.52 2.28 -7.91
N SER A 168 21.36 2.64 -6.62
CA SER A 168 20.55 1.89 -5.66
C SER A 168 19.07 2.28 -5.73
N ALA A 169 18.19 1.29 -5.60
CA ALA A 169 16.74 1.50 -5.50
C ALA A 169 16.33 2.47 -4.37
N TYR A 170 17.17 2.58 -3.34
CA TYR A 170 16.96 3.48 -2.19
C TYR A 170 17.53 4.88 -2.38
N GLY A 171 18.52 5.05 -3.28
CA GLY A 171 19.14 6.35 -3.56
C GLY A 171 18.45 7.11 -4.69
N LYS A 172 17.75 6.40 -5.59
CA LYS A 172 16.92 7.02 -6.63
C LYS A 172 15.71 7.73 -6.00
N PRO A 173 15.38 8.97 -6.40
CA PRO A 173 14.16 9.64 -5.97
C PRO A 173 12.92 8.88 -6.44
N PHE A 174 11.78 9.08 -5.78
CA PHE A 174 10.50 8.57 -6.29
C PHE A 174 10.08 9.42 -7.50
N ASP A 175 9.84 8.75 -8.62
CA ASP A 175 9.44 9.30 -9.93
C ASP A 175 8.01 8.87 -10.28
#